data_AF-A0A1H7IWT6-F1
#
_entry.id   AF-A0A1H7IWT6-F1
#
_cell.length_a   1.000
_cell.length_b   1.000
_cell.length_c   1.000
_cell.angle_alpha   90.00
_cell.angle_beta   90.00
_cell.angle_gamma   90.00
#
_symmetry.space_group_name_H-M   'P 1'
#
loop_
_entity.id
_entity.type
_entity.pdbx_description
1 polymer ?
#
loop_
_entity_poly.entity_id
_entity_poly.type
_entity_poly.pdbx_seq_one_letter_code
_entity_poly.pdbx_strand_id
1 'polypeptide(L)'
;MDDSKPQRWAPPEGEALVAHNLKVLRTTARLSQEDMAERMRRLGFKLHQTQIAKIENGTRGISFDEALGLAKALSVPAANFMLEAVAGPDDPHWELQEAAFDIQKAEQEHQVAQDLADAAKARLDQAEARYDEIAARLGVEEETEPTELVFYPAPNSPEDPLRSMPGTDL
;
A
#
# COMPACT_ATOMS: atom_id res chain seq x y z
N MET A 1 -6.36 25.85 41.47
CA MET A 1 -6.39 26.28 40.07
C MET A 1 -4.97 26.09 39.57
N ASP A 2 -4.72 24.94 38.95
CA ASP A 2 -3.44 24.60 38.37
C ASP A 2 -3.43 25.15 36.93
N ASP A 3 -2.57 26.13 36.70
CA ASP A 3 -2.49 26.95 35.49
C ASP A 3 -1.47 26.35 34.51
N SER A 4 -1.55 25.04 34.31
CA SER A 4 -0.71 24.31 33.36
C SER A 4 -1.27 24.50 31.95
N LYS A 5 -0.87 25.61 31.32
CA LYS A 5 -1.14 25.92 29.90
C LYS A 5 -0.86 24.68 29.03
N PRO A 6 -1.68 24.37 28.02
CA PRO A 6 -1.36 23.30 27.08
C PRO A 6 -0.02 23.63 26.43
N GLN A 7 0.96 22.75 26.60
CA GLN A 7 2.27 22.84 25.97
C GLN A 7 2.02 22.97 24.47
N ARG A 8 2.22 24.17 23.91
CA ARG A 8 2.04 24.44 22.49
C ARG A 8 3.12 23.65 21.76
N TRP A 9 2.74 22.56 21.09
CA TRP A 9 3.68 21.80 20.29
C TRP A 9 4.37 22.75 19.29
N ALA A 10 5.69 22.91 19.43
CA ALA A 10 6.56 23.47 18.41
C ALA A 10 7.08 22.35 17.49
N PRO A 11 6.73 22.33 16.20
CA PRO A 11 7.17 21.29 15.29
C PRO A 11 8.71 21.23 15.23
N PRO A 12 9.31 20.03 15.16
CA PRO A 12 10.75 19.91 14.98
C PRO A 12 11.18 20.58 13.67
N GLU A 13 12.40 21.10 13.63
CA GLU A 13 12.98 21.79 12.47
C GLU A 13 14.27 21.11 12.00
N GLY A 14 14.68 21.37 10.75
CA GLY A 14 15.95 20.90 10.19
C GLY A 14 16.08 19.37 10.19
N GLU A 15 17.21 18.83 10.65
CA GLU A 15 17.42 17.37 10.68
C GLU A 15 16.47 16.65 11.66
N ALA A 16 16.04 17.32 12.74
CA ALA A 16 15.10 16.75 13.70
C ALA A 16 13.72 16.53 13.08
N LEU A 17 13.31 17.41 12.16
CA LEU A 17 12.08 17.25 11.38
C LEU A 17 12.11 16.00 10.53
N VAL A 18 13.22 15.79 9.80
CA VAL A 18 13.38 14.62 8.93
C VAL A 18 13.42 13.32 9.75
N ALA A 19 14.11 13.32 10.90
CA ALA A 19 14.14 12.18 11.81
C ALA A 19 12.74 11.84 12.37
N HIS A 20 11.99 12.86 12.78
CA HIS A 20 10.60 12.74 13.24
C HIS A 20 9.72 12.15 12.14
N ASN A 21 9.72 12.78 10.96
CA ASN A 21 8.91 12.34 9.81
C ASN A 21 9.26 10.92 9.37
N LEU A 22 10.54 10.55 9.35
CA LEU A 22 10.97 9.19 9.04
C LEU A 22 10.32 8.19 10.00
N LYS A 23 10.43 8.43 11.31
CA LYS A 23 9.88 7.54 12.32
C LYS A 23 8.38 7.39 12.16
N VAL A 24 7.68 8.52 12.10
CA VAL A 24 6.21 8.57 12.00
C VAL A 24 5.73 7.84 10.75
N LEU A 25 6.16 8.28 9.56
CA LEU A 25 5.71 7.72 8.29
C LEU A 25 6.05 6.24 8.16
N ARG A 26 7.23 5.82 8.62
CA ARG A 26 7.61 4.39 8.63
C ARG A 26 6.65 3.57 9.50
N THR A 27 6.33 4.05 10.70
CA THR A 27 5.42 3.33 11.61
C THR A 27 3.99 3.30 11.08
N THR A 28 3.49 4.40 10.50
CA THR A 28 2.18 4.45 9.85
C THR A 28 2.10 3.48 8.67
N ALA A 29 3.17 3.38 7.89
CA ALA A 29 3.30 2.40 6.81
C ALA A 29 3.51 0.95 7.29
N ARG A 30 3.52 0.70 8.61
CA ARG A 30 3.77 -0.60 9.26
C ARG A 30 5.08 -1.26 8.82
N LEU A 31 6.10 -0.44 8.53
CA LEU A 31 7.43 -0.92 8.13
C LEU A 31 8.34 -1.02 9.36
N SER A 32 9.11 -2.10 9.46
CA SER A 32 10.20 -2.17 10.42
C SER A 32 11.39 -1.32 9.95
N GLN A 33 12.33 -1.05 10.85
CA GLN A 33 13.58 -0.36 10.50
C GLN A 33 14.43 -1.17 9.51
N GLU A 34 14.33 -2.51 9.53
CA GLU A 34 15.02 -3.36 8.56
C GLU A 34 14.32 -3.30 7.19
N ASP A 35 12.99 -3.28 7.14
CA ASP A 35 12.25 -3.08 5.87
C ASP A 35 12.64 -1.75 5.21
N MET A 36 12.77 -0.69 6.03
CA MET A 36 13.22 0.62 5.56
C MET A 36 14.64 0.57 5.01
N ALA A 37 15.55 -0.10 5.72
CA ALA A 37 16.93 -0.30 5.27
C ALA A 37 16.99 -1.12 3.97
N GLU A 38 16.19 -2.16 3.83
CA GLU A 38 16.10 -2.96 2.61
C GLU A 38 15.61 -2.13 1.41
N ARG A 39 14.57 -1.32 1.61
CA ARG A 39 14.07 -0.40 0.56
C ARG A 39 15.16 0.59 0.13
N MET A 40 15.90 1.15 1.08
CA MET A 40 17.04 2.02 0.78
C MET A 40 18.14 1.30 0.00
N ARG A 41 18.44 0.04 0.36
CA ARG A 41 19.40 -0.81 -0.39
C ARG A 41 18.96 -1.05 -1.83
N ARG A 42 17.67 -1.30 -2.07
CA ARG A 42 17.11 -1.44 -3.42
C ARG A 42 17.22 -0.16 -4.25
N LEU A 43 17.26 1.01 -3.60
CA LEU A 43 17.52 2.30 -4.23
C LEU A 43 19.01 2.63 -4.41
N GLY A 44 19.92 1.72 -4.02
CA GLY A 44 21.37 1.90 -4.15
C GLY A 44 22.06 2.54 -2.95
N PHE A 45 21.34 2.80 -1.84
CA PHE A 45 21.93 3.35 -0.62
C PHE A 45 22.47 2.25 0.29
N LYS A 46 23.57 2.54 0.99
CA LYS A 46 24.20 1.62 1.96
C LYS A 46 23.76 1.94 3.39
N LEU A 47 22.45 1.97 3.63
CA LEU A 47 21.87 2.12 4.96
C LEU A 47 21.55 0.76 5.58
N HIS A 48 21.80 0.65 6.88
CA HIS A 48 21.51 -0.53 7.69
C HIS A 48 20.45 -0.17 8.74
N GLN A 49 19.70 -1.14 9.24
CA GLN A 49 18.67 -0.95 10.28
C GLN A 49 19.17 -0.10 11.46
N THR A 50 20.38 -0.36 11.96
CA THR A 50 20.96 0.40 13.09
C THR A 50 21.21 1.86 12.76
N GLN A 51 21.48 2.20 11.49
CA GLN A 51 21.61 3.59 11.05
C GLN A 51 20.23 4.26 10.99
N ILE A 52 19.20 3.56 10.49
CA ILE A 52 17.82 4.05 10.53
C ILE A 52 17.40 4.36 11.97
N ALA A 53 17.64 3.44 12.91
CA ALA A 53 17.35 3.66 14.32
C ALA A 53 18.08 4.88 14.91
N LYS A 54 19.36 5.07 14.57
CA LYS A 54 20.14 6.22 15.04
C LYS A 54 19.64 7.54 14.47
N ILE A 55 19.22 7.53 13.20
CA ILE A 55 18.60 8.67 12.54
C ILE A 55 17.29 9.04 13.24
N GLU A 56 16.39 8.08 13.44
CA GLU A 56 15.09 8.30 14.10
C GLU A 56 15.23 8.84 15.53
N ASN A 57 16.33 8.48 16.20
CA ASN A 57 16.65 8.97 17.54
C ASN A 57 17.45 10.28 17.53
N GLY A 58 17.74 10.87 16.36
CA GLY A 58 18.53 12.11 16.22
C GLY A 58 20.01 11.97 16.60
N THR A 59 20.51 10.74 16.77
CA THR A 59 21.91 10.47 17.17
C THR A 59 22.86 10.31 15.99
N ARG A 60 22.33 10.35 14.76
CA ARG A 60 23.08 10.38 13.50
C ARG A 60 22.39 11.36 12.57
N GLY A 61 23.14 12.29 11.99
CA GLY A 61 22.64 13.20 10.97
C GLY A 61 22.27 12.47 9.66
N ILE A 62 21.59 13.19 8.78
CA ILE A 62 21.11 12.69 7.49
C ILE A 62 21.66 13.57 6.38
N SER A 63 22.28 12.97 5.36
CA SER A 63 22.65 13.72 4.16
C SER A 63 21.45 14.01 3.27
N PHE A 64 21.54 15.06 2.45
CA PHE A 64 20.45 15.42 1.52
C PHE A 64 20.05 14.24 0.60
N ASP A 65 21.02 13.50 0.06
CA ASP A 65 20.76 12.35 -0.79
C ASP A 65 20.05 11.22 -0.03
N GLU A 66 20.43 10.98 1.23
CA GLU A 66 19.73 10.02 2.09
C GLU A 66 18.29 10.46 2.36
N ALA A 67 18.06 11.76 2.62
CA ALA A 67 16.71 12.30 2.83
C ALA A 67 15.82 12.11 1.58
N LEU A 68 16.35 12.38 0.38
CA LEU A 68 15.65 12.12 -0.88
C LEU A 68 15.36 10.63 -1.07
N GLY A 69 16.34 9.76 -0.77
CA GLY A 69 16.17 8.33 -0.85
C GLY A 69 15.11 7.79 0.11
N LEU A 70 15.09 8.30 1.35
CA LEU A 70 14.11 7.92 2.37
C LEU A 70 12.70 8.35 1.95
N ALA A 71 12.52 9.57 1.47
CA ALA A 71 11.25 10.05 0.94
C ALA A 71 10.74 9.16 -0.20
N LYS A 72 11.62 8.81 -1.14
CA LYS A 72 11.30 7.91 -2.25
C LYS A 72 10.94 6.50 -1.76
N ALA A 73 11.67 5.96 -0.80
CA ALA A 73 11.43 4.63 -0.26
C ALA A 73 10.13 4.53 0.57
N LEU A 74 9.67 5.66 1.11
CA LEU A 74 8.36 5.83 1.77
C LEU A 74 7.25 6.23 0.78
N SER A 75 7.58 6.44 -0.50
CA SER A 75 6.63 6.91 -1.53
C SER A 75 5.96 8.25 -1.20
N VAL A 76 6.67 9.17 -0.55
CA VAL A 76 6.16 10.51 -0.22
C VAL A 76 6.91 11.60 -0.99
N PRO A 77 6.28 12.75 -1.30
CA PRO A 77 6.97 13.89 -1.87
C PRO A 77 8.12 14.37 -0.97
N ALA A 78 9.31 14.54 -1.55
CA ALA A 78 10.50 14.90 -0.78
C ALA A 78 10.41 16.28 -0.10
N ALA A 79 9.73 17.25 -0.72
CA ALA A 79 9.52 18.57 -0.15
C ALA A 79 8.73 18.47 1.17
N ASN A 80 7.59 17.77 1.16
CA ASN A 80 6.77 17.55 2.35
C ASN A 80 7.57 16.80 3.42
N PHE A 81 8.27 15.73 3.03
CA PHE A 81 9.11 14.95 3.96
C PHE A 81 10.17 15.79 4.69
N MET A 82 10.74 16.81 4.03
CA MET A 82 11.81 17.63 4.59
C MET A 82 11.36 18.96 5.21
N LEU A 83 10.15 19.44 4.90
CA LEU A 83 9.73 20.81 5.24
C LEU A 83 8.43 20.86 6.06
N GLU A 84 7.65 19.79 6.09
CA GLU A 84 6.35 19.76 6.75
C GLU A 84 6.34 18.68 7.85
N ALA A 85 6.10 19.08 9.10
CA ALA A 85 6.00 18.11 10.20
C ALA A 85 4.74 17.27 10.02
N VAL A 86 4.94 15.96 9.92
CA VAL A 86 3.84 14.99 9.98
C VAL A 86 3.37 14.96 11.44
N ALA A 87 2.06 14.99 11.65
CA ALA A 87 1.51 14.81 12.99
C ALA A 87 2.00 13.45 13.50
N GLY A 88 2.50 13.42 14.72
CA GLY A 88 2.92 12.20 15.41
C GLY A 88 1.90 11.84 16.48
N PRO A 89 2.07 10.73 17.20
CA PRO A 89 1.11 10.27 18.21
C PRO A 89 0.78 11.29 19.31
N ASP A 90 1.65 12.27 19.52
CA ASP A 90 1.46 13.36 20.49
C ASP A 90 0.61 14.53 19.92
N ASP A 91 0.08 14.41 18.69
CA ASP A 91 -0.69 15.47 17.99
C ASP A 91 -2.19 15.22 18.21
N PRO A 92 -2.95 16.23 18.65
CA PRO A 92 -4.41 16.14 18.67
C PRO A 92 -5.05 15.77 17.31
N HIS A 93 -4.35 15.98 16.19
CA HIS A 93 -4.81 15.70 14.84
C HIS A 93 -4.22 14.42 14.23
N TRP A 94 -3.41 13.66 14.99
CA TRP A 94 -2.82 12.38 14.58
C TRP A 94 -3.86 11.41 14.02
N GLU A 95 -4.95 11.20 14.76
CA GLU A 95 -5.99 10.24 14.40
C GLU A 95 -6.65 10.59 13.05
N LEU A 96 -6.77 11.88 12.74
CA LEU A 96 -7.33 12.34 11.47
C LEU A 96 -6.35 12.11 10.31
N GLN A 97 -5.05 12.28 10.54
CA GLN A 97 -4.03 11.99 9.53
C GLN A 97 -3.87 10.49 9.28
N GLU A 98 -3.92 9.66 10.33
CA GLU A 98 -3.92 8.20 10.22
C GLU A 98 -5.12 7.72 9.39
N ALA A 99 -6.32 8.21 9.70
CA ALA A 99 -7.52 7.91 8.93
C ALA A 99 -7.41 8.35 7.46
N ALA A 100 -6.82 9.52 7.18
CA ALA A 100 -6.61 10.00 5.81
C ALA A 100 -5.65 9.09 5.02
N PHE A 101 -4.60 8.57 5.67
CA PHE A 101 -3.68 7.62 5.05
C PHE A 101 -4.36 6.29 4.75
N ASP A 102 -5.17 5.78 5.67
CA ASP A 102 -5.96 4.57 5.46
C ASP A 102 -6.93 4.71 4.29
N ILE A 103 -7.58 5.89 4.14
CA ILE A 103 -8.42 6.21 2.97
C ILE A 103 -7.60 6.14 1.69
N GLN A 104 -6.46 6.84 1.62
CA GLN A 104 -5.63 6.86 0.42
C GLN A 104 -5.14 5.45 0.02
N LYS A 105 -4.76 4.63 1.00
CA LYS A 105 -4.36 3.25 0.78
C LYS A 105 -5.53 2.42 0.23
N ALA A 106 -6.71 2.54 0.84
CA ALA A 106 -7.91 1.84 0.39
C ALA A 106 -8.33 2.27 -1.02
N GLU A 107 -8.20 3.55 -1.37
CA GLU A 107 -8.44 4.07 -2.72
C GLU A 107 -7.47 3.46 -3.73
N GLN A 108 -6.18 3.36 -3.40
CA GLN A 108 -5.19 2.74 -4.27
C GLN A 108 -5.46 1.25 -4.49
N GLU A 109 -5.79 0.51 -3.42
CA GLU A 109 -6.20 -0.89 -3.51
C GLU A 109 -7.47 -1.06 -4.36
N HIS A 110 -8.45 -0.16 -4.20
CA HIS A 110 -9.67 -0.14 -4.99
C HIS A 110 -9.39 0.08 -6.48
N GLN A 111 -8.54 1.06 -6.82
CA GLN A 111 -8.17 1.32 -8.21
C GLN A 111 -7.49 0.12 -8.86
N VAL A 112 -6.54 -0.52 -8.16
CA VAL A 112 -5.89 -1.75 -8.66
C VAL A 112 -6.91 -2.86 -8.88
N ALA A 113 -7.87 -3.02 -7.96
CA ALA A 113 -8.93 -4.02 -8.11
C ALA A 113 -9.85 -3.71 -9.31
N GLN A 114 -10.18 -2.44 -9.56
CA GLN A 114 -10.93 -2.01 -10.74
C GLN A 114 -10.18 -2.32 -12.02
N ASP A 115 -8.90 -1.96 -12.12
CA ASP A 115 -8.07 -2.25 -13.30
C ASP A 115 -8.01 -3.76 -13.60
N LEU A 116 -7.92 -4.59 -12.56
CA LEU A 116 -7.95 -6.05 -12.69
C LEU A 116 -9.33 -6.57 -13.13
N ALA A 117 -10.41 -5.99 -12.60
CA ALA A 117 -11.78 -6.33 -12.98
C ALA A 117 -12.06 -5.98 -14.45
N ASP A 118 -11.65 -4.79 -14.90
CA ASP A 118 -11.77 -4.35 -16.28
C ASP A 118 -10.99 -5.26 -17.23
N ALA A 119 -9.76 -5.63 -16.85
CA ALA A 119 -8.97 -6.58 -17.61
C ALA A 119 -9.62 -7.98 -17.65
N ALA A 120 -10.25 -8.44 -16.57
CA ALA A 120 -10.98 -9.71 -16.54
C ALA A 120 -12.22 -9.67 -17.44
N LYS A 121 -12.99 -8.57 -17.38
CA LYS A 121 -14.15 -8.36 -18.24
C LYS A 121 -13.77 -8.35 -19.73
N ALA A 122 -12.70 -7.66 -20.10
CA ALA A 122 -12.22 -7.65 -21.48
C ALA A 122 -11.85 -9.06 -21.99
N ARG A 123 -11.32 -9.94 -21.12
CA ARG A 123 -11.06 -11.35 -21.48
C ARG A 123 -12.34 -12.16 -21.64
N LEU A 124 -13.36 -11.91 -20.82
CA LEU A 124 -14.67 -12.55 -20.95
C LEU A 124 -15.31 -12.15 -22.28
N ASP A 125 -15.39 -10.85 -22.58
CA ASP A 125 -15.98 -10.34 -23.82
C ASP A 125 -15.25 -10.92 -25.06
N GLN A 126 -13.92 -11.08 -25.00
CA GLN A 126 -13.14 -11.76 -26.04
C GLN A 126 -13.44 -13.26 -26.16
N ALA A 127 -13.67 -13.95 -25.04
CA ALA A 127 -14.01 -15.37 -25.03
C ALA A 127 -15.41 -15.62 -25.60
N GLU A 128 -16.38 -14.76 -25.28
CA GLU A 128 -17.74 -14.78 -25.83
C GLU A 128 -17.70 -14.56 -27.35
N ALA A 129 -17.04 -13.50 -27.82
CA ALA A 129 -16.91 -13.23 -29.26
C ALA A 129 -16.27 -14.41 -30.03
N ARG A 130 -15.28 -15.09 -29.41
CA ARG A 130 -14.66 -16.28 -29.98
C ARG A 130 -15.62 -17.48 -30.00
N TYR A 131 -16.45 -17.65 -28.98
CA TYR A 131 -17.47 -18.68 -28.95
C TYR A 131 -18.47 -18.47 -30.10
N ASP A 132 -18.97 -17.25 -30.25
CA ASP A 132 -19.94 -16.88 -31.29
C ASP A 132 -19.37 -17.14 -32.70
N GLU A 133 -18.10 -16.77 -32.94
CA GLU A 133 -17.41 -17.04 -34.20
C GLU A 133 -17.33 -18.56 -34.50
N ILE A 134 -17.03 -19.38 -33.48
CA ILE A 134 -16.95 -20.84 -33.63
C ILE A 134 -18.33 -21.43 -33.87
N ALA A 135 -19.35 -20.99 -33.12
CA ALA A 135 -20.73 -21.46 -33.25
C ALA A 135 -21.27 -21.17 -34.67
N ALA A 136 -21.08 -19.94 -35.16
CA ALA A 136 -21.45 -19.53 -36.50
C ALA A 136 -20.74 -20.37 -37.58
N ARG A 137 -19.43 -20.62 -37.41
CA ARG A 137 -18.65 -21.46 -38.34
C ARG A 137 -19.14 -22.91 -38.38
N LEU A 138 -19.61 -23.44 -37.26
CA LEU A 138 -20.09 -24.82 -37.15
C LEU A 138 -21.57 -24.98 -37.56
N GLY A 139 -22.29 -23.89 -37.83
CA GLY A 139 -23.71 -23.93 -38.19
C GLY A 139 -24.60 -24.42 -37.04
N VAL A 140 -24.18 -24.18 -35.79
CA VAL A 140 -25.00 -24.46 -34.62
C VAL A 140 -25.99 -23.31 -34.48
N GLU A 141 -27.25 -23.53 -34.88
CA GLU A 141 -28.36 -22.63 -34.54
C GLU A 141 -28.59 -22.72 -33.02
N GLU A 142 -28.82 -21.59 -32.35
CA GLU A 142 -28.90 -21.40 -30.87
C GLU A 142 -29.87 -22.33 -30.10
N GLU A 143 -30.57 -23.26 -30.75
CA GLU A 143 -31.61 -24.11 -30.14
C GLU A 143 -31.10 -25.36 -29.42
N THR A 144 -29.81 -25.67 -29.43
CA THR A 144 -29.29 -26.55 -28.38
C THR A 144 -29.18 -25.73 -27.11
N GLU A 145 -30.22 -25.75 -26.27
CA GLU A 145 -30.08 -25.51 -24.82
C GLU A 145 -28.72 -26.09 -24.43
N PRO A 146 -27.74 -25.27 -24.04
CA PRO A 146 -26.40 -25.76 -23.78
C PRO A 146 -26.58 -26.76 -22.66
N THR A 147 -26.51 -28.08 -22.97
CA THR A 147 -26.69 -29.19 -22.03
C THR A 147 -26.07 -28.74 -20.72
N GLU A 148 -26.88 -28.35 -19.72
CA GLU A 148 -26.47 -27.44 -18.64
C GLU A 148 -25.06 -27.79 -18.21
N LEU A 149 -24.07 -27.10 -18.78
CA LEU A 149 -22.69 -27.34 -18.45
C LEU A 149 -22.58 -26.60 -17.13
N VAL A 150 -22.86 -27.33 -16.06
CA VAL A 150 -22.69 -26.83 -14.69
C VAL A 150 -21.20 -26.55 -14.57
N PHE A 151 -20.83 -25.31 -14.88
CA PHE A 151 -19.48 -24.84 -14.67
C PHE A 151 -19.27 -24.82 -13.16
N TYR A 152 -18.35 -25.66 -12.71
CA TYR A 152 -17.87 -25.57 -11.35
C TYR A 152 -17.31 -24.15 -11.13
N PRO A 153 -17.49 -23.57 -9.93
CA PRO A 153 -16.85 -22.32 -9.57
C PRO A 153 -15.35 -22.39 -9.89
N ALA A 154 -14.80 -21.28 -10.38
CA ALA A 154 -13.41 -21.25 -10.84
C ALA A 154 -12.47 -21.76 -9.72
N PRO A 155 -11.44 -22.57 -10.04
CA PRO A 155 -10.53 -23.11 -9.03
C PRO A 155 -9.96 -22.00 -8.14
N ASN A 156 -10.02 -22.19 -6.82
CA ASN A 156 -9.64 -21.25 -5.76
C ASN A 156 -10.46 -19.96 -5.66
N SER A 157 -11.59 -19.84 -6.35
CA SER A 157 -12.53 -18.73 -6.15
C SER A 157 -13.21 -18.80 -4.78
N PRO A 158 -13.80 -17.71 -4.27
CA PRO A 158 -14.53 -17.73 -3.00
C PRO A 158 -15.66 -18.75 -2.89
N GLU A 159 -16.22 -19.17 -4.04
CA GLU A 159 -17.30 -20.13 -4.12
C GLU A 159 -16.81 -21.56 -4.43
N ASP A 160 -15.50 -21.78 -4.61
CA ASP A 160 -14.93 -23.10 -4.86
C ASP A 160 -15.01 -23.97 -3.58
N PRO A 161 -15.80 -25.06 -3.57
CA PRO A 161 -15.94 -25.92 -2.40
C PRO A 161 -14.64 -26.65 -2.02
N LEU A 162 -13.65 -26.66 -2.91
CA LEU A 162 -12.32 -27.25 -2.67
C LEU A 162 -11.28 -26.21 -2.26
N ARG A 163 -11.65 -24.93 -2.11
CA ARG A 163 -10.73 -23.87 -1.68
C ARG A 163 -10.25 -24.15 -0.25
N SER A 164 -8.96 -24.46 -0.10
CA SER A 164 -8.32 -24.52 1.21
C SER A 164 -8.12 -23.09 1.74
N MET A 165 -8.70 -22.79 2.90
CA MET A 165 -8.44 -21.53 3.60
C MET A 165 -7.04 -21.61 4.23
N PRO A 166 -6.16 -20.61 4.04
CA PRO A 166 -4.86 -20.60 4.72
C PRO A 166 -5.10 -20.53 6.23
N GLY A 167 -4.89 -21.66 6.93
CA GLY A 167 -5.00 -21.77 8.40
C GLY A 167 -5.95 -22.85 8.94
N THR A 168 -6.59 -23.68 8.10
CA THR A 168 -7.51 -24.75 8.56
C THR A 168 -6.89 -26.15 8.74
N ASP A 169 -5.59 -26.31 8.51
CA ASP A 169 -4.91 -27.57 8.84
C ASP A 169 -4.53 -27.56 10.34
N LEU A 170 -5.42 -28.12 11.17
CA LEU A 170 -5.13 -28.62 12.52
C LEU A 170 -4.64 -30.07 12.44
#